data_AF-A0A962SWA5-F1
#
_entry.id   AF-A0A962SWA5-F1
#
_cell.length_a   1.000
_cell.length_b   1.000
_cell.length_c   1.000
_cell.angle_alpha   90.00
_cell.angle_beta   90.00
_cell.angle_gamma   90.00
#
_symmetry.space_group_name_H-M   'P 1'
#
loop_
_entity.id
_entity.type
_entity.pdbx_description
1 polymer ?
#
loop_
_entity_poly.entity_id
_entity_poly.type
_entity_poly.pdbx_seq_one_letter_code
_entity_poly.pdbx_strand_id
1 'polypeptide(L)' 'MRKVMVSEEKWNVEKKRLERVELYEAWFHQFASDENGENVAIVERISDGQVEIVFPGYIRFLDKPSAGE' A
#
# COMPACT_ATOMS: atom_id res chain seq x y z
N MET A 1 13.55 1.01 7.47
CA MET A 1 12.46 0.99 6.48
C MET A 1 11.13 0.98 7.21
N ARG A 2 10.11 1.64 6.66
CA ARG A 2 8.80 1.76 7.30
C ARG A 2 7.88 0.63 6.86
N LYS A 3 7.08 0.09 7.78
CA LYS A 3 6.15 -0.99 7.46
C LYS A 3 4.83 -0.41 6.92
N VAL A 4 4.31 -0.99 5.85
CA VAL A 4 3.01 -0.61 5.27
C VAL A 4 2.10 -1.83 5.13
N MET A 5 0.79 -1.60 5.17
CA MET A 5 -0.22 -2.53 4.68
C MET A 5 -0.56 -2.14 3.24
N VAL A 6 -0.49 -3.10 2.32
CA VAL A 6 -0.98 -2.94 0.94
C VAL A 6 -2.41 -3.43 0.86
N SER A 7 -3.24 -2.70 0.11
CA SER A 7 -4.66 -2.96 -0.07
C SER A 7 -5.07 -2.82 -1.53
N GLU A 8 -6.25 -3.29 -1.88
CA GLU A 8 -6.88 -3.05 -3.18
C GLU A 8 -8.37 -2.70 -3.00
N GLU A 9 -8.99 -2.14 -4.04
CA GLU A 9 -10.43 -1.93 -4.08
C GLU A 9 -11.12 -3.11 -4.79
N LYS A 10 -12.03 -3.79 -4.08
CA LYS A 10 -12.87 -4.86 -4.65
C LYS A 10 -14.33 -4.45 -4.64
N TRP A 11 -15.03 -4.80 -5.72
CA TRP A 11 -16.48 -4.67 -5.76
C TRP A 11 -17.14 -5.71 -4.85
N ASN A 12 -17.78 -5.25 -3.77
CA ASN A 12 -18.61 -6.10 -2.93
C ASN A 12 -20.01 -6.20 -3.56
N VAL A 13 -20.35 -7.40 -4.06
CA VAL A 13 -21.63 -7.67 -4.72
C VAL A 13 -22.82 -7.53 -3.78
N GLU A 14 -22.70 -8.02 -2.53
CA GLU A 14 -23.78 -8.01 -1.54
C GLU A 14 -24.13 -6.59 -1.10
N LYS A 15 -23.12 -5.76 -0.87
CA LYS A 15 -23.28 -4.36 -0.45
C LYS A 15 -23.40 -3.38 -1.62
N LYS A 16 -23.26 -3.87 -2.86
CA LYS A 16 -23.28 -3.08 -4.11
C LYS A 16 -22.38 -1.85 -4.04
N ARG A 17 -21.15 -1.99 -3.52
CA ARG A 17 -20.17 -0.90 -3.41
C ARG A 17 -18.74 -1.41 -3.49
N LEU A 18 -17.81 -0.52 -3.86
CA LEU A 18 -16.38 -0.77 -3.71
C LEU A 18 -16.01 -0.76 -2.23
N GLU A 19 -15.25 -1.76 -1.81
CA GLU A 19 -14.66 -1.84 -0.47
C GLU A 19 -13.15 -2.06 -0.59
N ARG A 20 -12.41 -1.44 0.33
CA ARG A 20 -10.97 -1.64 0.45
C ARG A 20 -10.68 -2.93 1.22
N VAL A 21 -9.81 -3.77 0.67
CA VAL A 21 -9.40 -5.05 1.25
C VAL A 21 -7.90 -5.04 1.49
N GLU A 22 -7.47 -5.37 2.71
CA GLU A 22 -6.06 -5.53 3.05
C GLU A 22 -5.52 -6.86 2.48
N LEU A 23 -4.34 -6.81 1.85
CA LEU A 23 -3.75 -7.96 1.15
C LEU A 23 -2.54 -8.51 1.87
N TYR A 24 -1.52 -7.67 2.06
CA TYR A 24 -0.25 -8.09 2.63
C TYR A 24 0.52 -6.93 3.26
N GLU A 25 1.43 -7.28 4.16
CA GLU A 25 2.39 -6.34 4.73
C GLU A 25 3.64 -6.25 3.85
N ALA A 26 4.18 -5.04 3.72
CA ALA A 26 5.36 -4.75 2.92
C ALA A 26 6.29 -3.74 3.60
N TRP A 27 7.55 -3.74 3.19
CA TRP A 27 8.50 -2.66 3.47
C TRP A 27 8.35 -1.57 2.42
N PHE A 28 8.16 -0.33 2.88
CA PHE A 28 8.13 0.84 2.01
C PHE A 28 9.55 1.30 1.67
N HIS A 29 9.82 1.45 0.37
CA HIS A 29 11.09 1.97 -0.14
C HIS A 29 11.00 3.47 -0.38
N GLN A 30 10.22 3.88 -1.39
CA GLN A 30 10.09 5.28 -1.79
C GLN A 30 8.84 5.52 -2.65
N PHE A 31 8.50 6.80 -2.84
CA PHE A 31 7.64 7.22 -3.94
C PHE A 31 8.47 7.50 -5.20
N ALA A 32 7.87 7.29 -6.36
CA ALA A 32 8.46 7.58 -7.66
C ALA A 32 7.39 8.07 -8.64
N SER A 33 7.81 8.47 -9.84
CA SER A 33 6.93 8.68 -10.98
C SER A 33 7.10 7.55 -11.97
N ASP A 34 6.00 7.04 -12.53
CA ASP A 34 6.05 6.06 -13.61
C ASP A 34 6.38 6.71 -14.97
N GLU A 35 6.32 5.93 -16.05
CA GLU A 35 6.58 6.41 -17.42
C GLU A 35 5.59 7.47 -17.91
N ASN A 36 4.40 7.55 -17.29
CA ASN A 36 3.36 8.52 -17.60
C ASN A 36 3.39 9.74 -16.66
N GLY A 37 4.33 9.77 -15.71
CA GLY A 37 4.44 10.82 -14.69
C GLY A 37 3.47 10.64 -13.51
N GLU A 38 2.81 9.50 -13.39
CA GLU A 38 1.92 9.19 -12.28
C GLU A 38 2.71 8.84 -11.02
N ASN A 39 2.25 9.33 -9.87
CA ASN A 39 2.90 9.04 -8.59
C ASN A 39 2.62 7.59 -8.20
N VAL A 40 3.68 6.83 -7.93
CA VAL A 40 3.64 5.43 -7.51
C VAL A 40 4.43 5.22 -6.22
N ALA A 41 4.15 4.12 -5.53
CA ALA A 41 4.89 3.67 -4.36
C ALA A 41 5.60 2.35 -4.67
N ILE A 42 6.89 2.27 -4.31
CA ILE A 42 7.69 1.05 -4.44
C ILE A 42 7.72 0.36 -3.07
N VAL A 43 7.32 -0.90 -3.05
CA VAL A 43 7.22 -1.71 -1.82
C VAL A 43 7.84 -3.08 -2.02
N GLU A 44 8.29 -3.72 -0.95
CA GLU A 44 8.80 -5.08 -0.95
C GLU A 44 7.99 -5.94 0.01
N ARG A 45 7.34 -6.99 -0.50
CA ARG A 45 6.49 -7.86 0.29
C ARG A 45 7.30 -8.63 1.33
N ILE A 46 6.82 -8.66 2.57
CA ILE A 46 7.56 -9.28 3.69
C ILE A 46 7.62 -10.81 3.56
N SER A 47 6.63 -11.45 2.96
CA SER A 47 6.53 -12.91 2.91
C SER A 47 7.54 -13.57 1.96
N ASP A 48 7.88 -12.91 0.85
CA ASP A 48 8.66 -13.50 -0.24
C ASP A 48 9.73 -12.55 -0.83
N GLY A 49 9.83 -11.31 -0.34
CA GLY A 49 10.81 -10.33 -0.84
C GLY A 49 10.49 -9.77 -2.23
N GLN A 50 9.28 -10.02 -2.76
CA GLN A 50 8.90 -9.50 -4.08
C GLN A 50 8.77 -7.97 -4.03
N VAL A 51 9.45 -7.28 -4.95
CA VAL A 51 9.32 -5.83 -5.14
C VAL A 51 8.19 -5.53 -6.10
N GLU A 52 7.27 -4.65 -5.71
CA GLU A 52 6.09 -4.26 -6.47
C GLU A 52 5.96 -2.72 -6.53
N ILE A 53 5.39 -2.25 -7.64
CA ILE A 53 4.98 -0.85 -7.82
C ILE A 53 3.47 -0.81 -7.63
N VAL A 54 3.01 -0.02 -6.66
CA VAL A 54 1.58 0.09 -6.31
C VAL A 54 1.13 1.54 -6.32
N PHE A 55 -0.18 1.76 -6.48
CA PHE A 55 -0.75 3.09 -6.34
C PHE A 55 -0.55 3.61 -4.90
N PRO A 56 -0.14 4.87 -4.68
CA PRO A 56 0.10 5.38 -3.32
C PRO A 56 -1.13 5.32 -2.42
N GLY A 57 -2.33 5.45 -3.00
CA GLY A 57 -3.58 5.32 -2.27
C GLY A 57 -3.84 3.92 -1.70
N TYR A 58 -3.09 2.90 -2.13
CA TYR A 58 -3.24 1.51 -1.70
C TYR A 58 -2.33 1.13 -0.53
N ILE A 59 -1.42 2.01 -0.12
CA ILE A 59 -0.56 1.77 1.03
C ILE A 59 -1.04 2.53 2.27
N ARG A 60 -0.93 1.89 3.44
CA ARG A 60 -1.13 2.53 4.74
C ARG A 60 0.06 2.25 5.63
N PHE A 61 0.74 3.29 6.10
CA PHE A 61 1.83 3.15 7.07
C PHE A 61 1.29 2.55 8.37
N LEU A 62 1.97 1.52 8.87
CA LEU A 62 1.63 0.80 10.10
C LEU A 62 2.32 1.40 11.32
N ASP A 63 3.32 2.25 11.13
CA ASP A 63 3.92 3.01 12.23
C ASP A 63 2.86 3.92 12.84
N LYS A 64 2.61 3.77 14.15
CA LYS A 64 1.83 4.76 14.90
C LYS A 64 2.60 6.09 14.86
N PRO A 65 1.95 7.24 14.65
CA PRO A 65 2.58 8.48 15.09
C PRO A 65 2.89 8.30 16.57
N SER A 66 4.15 8.47 16.96
CA SER A 66 4.48 8.70 18.35
C SER A 66 3.63 9.91 18.75
N ALA A 67 2.53 9.68 19.46
CA ALA A 67 1.82 10.74 20.13
C ALA A 67 2.83 11.28 21.14
N GLY A 68 3.46 12.40 20.80
CA GLY A 68 4.40 13.07 21.67
C GLY A 68 3.68 13.45 22.96
N GLU A 69 4.24 12.99 24.07
CA GLU A 69 4.03 13.49 25.43
C GLU A 69 4.41 14.97 25.55
#